data_AF-A0A4Q3YA52-F1
#
_entry.id   AF-A0A4Q3YA52-F1
#
_cell.length_a   1.000
_cell.length_b   1.000
_cell.length_c   1.000
_cell.angle_alpha   90.00
_cell.angle_beta   90.00
_cell.angle_gamma   90.00
#
_symmetry.space_group_name_H-M   'P 1'
#
loop_
_entity.id
_entity.type
_entity.pdbx_description
1 polymer ?
#
loop_
_entity_poly.entity_id
_entity_poly.type
_entity_poly.pdbx_seq_one_letter_code
_entity_poly.pdbx_strand_id
1 'polypeptide(L)'
;MQTFITCFLLLITIGQPVRAEFGADFVRQTLESRDFEQLETEFSAAHQAALDVRDFSQLRSVYSILFVTANRDRMELSKAWLEAYPASPYAAAALAWSHYYRAFLVRGPAAYGMTSPLAIEGFEDEMQSASGYAALAVESADDFLPALDAAILLREVRGDYGGMLTIVDRELDIAPDRHAILLGLAAANLNWGGSAVEIIALCGTMTERVPDYDAELCFIDAVFENGLSGRWRQAALEALDRRDEEFLDYARLAAYLREWSNRPEAPDEVVRLHRASLGPEMIVPAYVDQLARINRTFQMPFYEIEAHDAMIAVLTDRLPDNPQSHRILRVLIEDSLDRRLRRDPTATIEQAQDLWQEMLVHGSYLPETWALGRRLDAVANGTWQVERQMPYFQNQIFYGNHDVSYVRSYLIYLFEAQSIATGEARLAPNSTLDPETIGEASRCELFRVTRIYDYLCTAAPNQNFCSIGGWASDFPDRARRMMENSSDCAWVKSAPIHQLGFSPVPTDYFTGAGR
;
A
#
# COMPACT_ATOMS: atom_id res chain seq x y z
N MET A 1 -58.65 67.61 -2.66
CA MET A 1 -58.84 67.00 -4.00
C MET A 1 -57.61 66.13 -4.26
N GLN A 2 -57.79 64.86 -4.63
CA GLN A 2 -56.82 63.78 -4.92
C GLN A 2 -55.32 64.10 -4.74
N THR A 3 -54.56 63.52 -3.81
CA THR A 3 -54.18 62.09 -3.62
C THR A 3 -53.33 61.50 -4.75
N PHE A 4 -52.04 61.28 -4.48
CA PHE A 4 -51.26 60.11 -4.95
C PHE A 4 -50.04 59.92 -4.04
N ILE A 5 -49.92 58.75 -3.40
CA ILE A 5 -48.74 58.31 -2.64
C ILE A 5 -48.31 56.99 -3.25
N THR A 6 -47.08 56.94 -3.75
CA THR A 6 -46.52 55.74 -4.41
C THR A 6 -45.74 54.93 -3.38
N CYS A 7 -46.21 53.72 -3.07
CA CYS A 7 -45.51 52.81 -2.16
C CYS A 7 -44.21 52.28 -2.79
N PHE A 8 -43.12 52.44 -2.05
CA PHE A 8 -41.87 51.69 -2.26
C PHE A 8 -42.11 50.22 -1.89
N LEU A 9 -41.78 49.30 -2.78
CA LEU A 9 -41.76 47.86 -2.51
C LEU A 9 -40.36 47.34 -2.86
N LEU A 10 -39.44 47.49 -1.89
CA LEU A 10 -38.09 46.95 -1.99
C LEU A 10 -38.16 45.42 -1.83
N LEU A 11 -38.00 44.66 -2.91
CA LEU A 11 -37.77 43.22 -2.80
C LEU A 11 -36.37 42.99 -2.22
N ILE A 12 -36.30 42.78 -0.91
CA ILE A 12 -35.12 42.20 -0.27
C ILE A 12 -35.21 40.69 -0.50
N THR A 13 -34.68 40.22 -1.64
CA THR A 13 -34.31 38.81 -1.77
C THR A 13 -33.13 38.57 -0.86
N ILE A 14 -33.40 38.14 0.37
CA ILE A 14 -32.40 37.59 1.27
C ILE A 14 -31.88 36.32 0.59
N GLY A 15 -30.76 36.44 -0.13
CA GLY A 15 -30.04 35.28 -0.60
C GLY A 15 -29.62 34.50 0.63
N GLN A 16 -30.21 33.33 0.84
CA GLN A 16 -29.64 32.40 1.79
C GLN A 16 -28.22 32.10 1.30
N PRO A 17 -27.19 32.21 2.15
CA PRO A 17 -25.85 31.81 1.75
C PRO A 17 -25.94 30.36 1.29
N VAL A 18 -25.41 30.08 0.10
CA VAL A 18 -25.23 28.70 -0.36
C VAL A 18 -24.20 28.09 0.60
N ARG A 19 -24.70 27.40 1.62
CA ARG A 19 -23.86 26.66 2.55
C ARG A 19 -23.17 25.59 1.71
N ALA A 20 -21.84 25.55 1.75
CA ALA A 20 -21.10 24.49 1.08
C ALA A 20 -21.62 23.15 1.61
N GLU A 21 -21.86 22.20 0.71
CA GLU A 21 -22.26 20.85 1.10
C GLU A 21 -21.13 20.22 1.91
N PHE A 22 -21.48 19.54 3.00
CA PHE A 22 -20.49 18.88 3.83
C PHE A 22 -19.83 17.74 3.04
N GLY A 23 -18.51 17.78 2.92
CA GLY A 23 -17.77 16.86 2.07
C GLY A 23 -16.26 17.11 2.09
N ALA A 24 -15.51 16.27 1.39
CA ALA A 24 -14.04 16.27 1.45
C ALA A 24 -13.43 17.63 1.06
N ASP A 25 -13.95 18.31 0.04
CA ASP A 25 -13.43 19.61 -0.38
C ASP A 25 -13.68 20.72 0.64
N PHE A 26 -14.86 20.72 1.29
CA PHE A 26 -15.15 21.63 2.38
C PHE A 26 -14.24 21.37 3.58
N VAL A 27 -14.14 20.13 4.05
CA VAL A 27 -13.32 19.77 5.20
C VAL A 27 -11.84 20.05 4.94
N ARG A 28 -11.33 19.79 3.72
CA ARG A 28 -9.95 20.11 3.33
C ARG A 28 -9.69 21.62 3.43
N GLN A 29 -10.53 22.46 2.83
CA GLN A 29 -10.37 23.92 2.84
C GLN A 29 -10.44 24.51 4.25
N THR A 30 -11.39 24.05 5.07
CA THR A 30 -11.60 24.56 6.44
C THR A 30 -10.48 24.08 7.40
N LEU A 31 -9.92 22.89 7.17
CA LEU A 31 -8.74 22.40 7.89
C LEU A 31 -7.48 23.20 7.52
N GLU A 32 -7.28 23.49 6.23
CA GLU A 32 -6.16 24.30 5.71
C GLU A 32 -6.23 25.77 6.17
N SER A 33 -7.44 26.35 6.25
CA SER A 33 -7.65 27.70 6.80
C SER A 33 -7.55 27.75 8.34
N ARG A 34 -7.49 26.58 9.00
CA ARG A 34 -7.51 26.41 10.46
C ARG A 34 -8.76 26.95 11.15
N ASP A 35 -9.90 26.98 10.46
CA ASP A 35 -11.19 27.32 11.07
C ASP A 35 -11.78 26.09 11.78
N PHE A 36 -11.12 25.72 12.88
CA PHE A 36 -11.46 24.54 13.68
C PHE A 36 -12.83 24.68 14.35
N GLU A 37 -13.30 25.90 14.64
CA GLU A 37 -14.65 26.15 15.17
C GLU A 37 -15.72 25.81 14.13
N GLN A 38 -15.49 26.18 12.86
CA GLN A 38 -16.37 25.79 11.77
C GLN A 38 -16.32 24.28 11.50
N LEU A 39 -15.14 23.63 11.56
CA LEU A 39 -15.03 22.17 11.45
C LEU A 39 -15.87 21.45 12.51
N GLU A 40 -15.69 21.78 13.80
CA GLU A 40 -16.47 21.19 14.90
C GLU A 40 -17.98 21.35 14.68
N THR A 41 -18.40 22.55 14.28
CA THR A 41 -19.82 22.88 14.06
C THR A 41 -20.42 22.04 12.93
N GLU A 42 -19.73 21.92 11.80
CA GLU A 42 -20.23 21.20 10.63
C GLU A 42 -20.10 19.67 10.78
N PHE A 43 -19.03 19.15 11.40
CA PHE A 43 -18.94 17.72 11.75
C PHE A 43 -20.03 17.32 12.75
N SER A 44 -20.31 18.14 13.77
CA SER A 44 -21.38 17.89 14.73
C SER A 44 -22.77 17.90 14.08
N ALA A 45 -23.01 18.86 13.17
CA ALA A 45 -24.26 18.90 12.39
C ALA A 45 -24.40 17.67 11.45
N ALA A 46 -23.33 17.28 10.76
CA ALA A 46 -23.31 16.10 9.90
C ALA A 46 -23.48 14.79 10.68
N HIS A 47 -22.88 14.69 11.88
CA HIS A 47 -23.04 13.56 12.78
C HIS A 47 -24.49 13.41 13.25
N GLN A 48 -25.12 14.49 13.75
CA GLN A 48 -26.52 14.44 14.13
C GLN A 48 -27.44 14.08 12.95
N ALA A 49 -27.19 14.63 11.77
CA ALA A 49 -27.94 14.29 10.56
C ALA A 49 -27.80 12.81 10.19
N ALA A 50 -26.59 12.24 10.29
CA ALA A 50 -26.31 10.83 10.04
C ALA A 50 -27.02 9.91 11.06
N LEU A 51 -27.07 10.29 12.34
CA LEU A 51 -27.84 9.58 13.37
C LEU A 51 -29.36 9.61 13.07
N ASP A 52 -29.90 10.76 12.68
CA ASP A 52 -31.33 10.95 12.43
C ASP A 52 -31.85 10.06 11.29
N VAL A 53 -31.03 9.81 10.26
CA VAL A 53 -31.37 8.93 9.12
C VAL A 53 -30.75 7.54 9.18
N ARG A 54 -29.85 7.29 10.14
CA ARG A 54 -29.04 6.07 10.30
C ARG A 54 -28.18 5.73 9.07
N ASP A 55 -27.57 6.75 8.46
CA ASP A 55 -26.65 6.62 7.32
C ASP A 55 -25.42 7.53 7.53
N PHE A 56 -24.24 6.91 7.61
CA PHE A 56 -22.94 7.57 7.81
C PHE A 56 -22.08 7.61 6.54
N SER A 57 -22.62 7.23 5.37
CA SER A 57 -21.88 7.14 4.10
C SER A 57 -21.10 8.40 3.75
N GLN A 58 -21.71 9.59 3.88
CA GLN A 58 -21.04 10.87 3.64
C GLN A 58 -19.87 11.13 4.61
N LEU A 59 -20.03 10.81 5.90
CA LEU A 59 -18.96 10.93 6.88
C LEU A 59 -17.84 9.94 6.57
N ARG A 60 -18.14 8.66 6.38
CA ARG A 60 -17.12 7.64 6.02
C ARG A 60 -16.35 8.01 4.76
N SER A 61 -17.01 8.57 3.74
CA SER A 61 -16.35 9.05 2.52
C SER A 61 -15.37 10.22 2.77
N VAL A 62 -15.73 11.17 3.65
CA VAL A 62 -14.80 12.23 4.09
C VAL A 62 -13.55 11.63 4.74
N TYR A 63 -13.71 10.60 5.58
CA TYR A 63 -12.58 9.92 6.22
C TYR A 63 -11.75 9.09 5.24
N SER A 64 -12.38 8.32 4.33
CA SER A 64 -11.68 7.50 3.33
C SER A 64 -10.85 8.34 2.36
N ILE A 65 -11.32 9.55 2.02
CA ILE A 65 -10.62 10.46 1.11
C ILE A 65 -9.54 11.29 1.83
N LEU A 66 -9.84 11.90 2.98
CA LEU A 66 -8.94 12.86 3.61
C LEU A 66 -8.01 12.27 4.66
N PHE A 67 -8.49 11.32 5.46
CA PHE A 67 -7.84 10.89 6.72
C PHE A 67 -7.27 9.46 6.66
N VAL A 68 -7.66 8.66 5.67
CA VAL A 68 -6.86 7.49 5.24
C VAL A 68 -5.69 8.01 4.39
N THR A 69 -4.74 8.67 5.06
CA THR A 69 -3.69 9.47 4.42
C THR A 69 -2.31 9.28 5.04
N ALA A 70 -1.28 9.40 4.20
CA ALA A 70 0.10 9.60 4.64
C ALA A 70 0.50 11.08 4.79
N ASN A 71 -0.36 12.03 4.38
CA ASN A 71 -0.03 13.45 4.27
C ASN A 71 0.35 14.04 5.63
N ARG A 72 1.65 14.28 5.82
CA ARG A 72 2.22 14.82 7.07
C ARG A 72 1.59 16.16 7.46
N ASP A 73 1.44 17.09 6.52
CA ASP A 73 0.93 18.43 6.83
C ASP A 73 -0.54 18.36 7.30
N ARG A 74 -1.33 17.47 6.69
CA ARG A 74 -2.71 17.19 7.15
C ARG A 74 -2.78 16.57 8.54
N MET A 75 -1.83 15.70 8.89
CA MET A 75 -1.75 15.14 10.25
C MET A 75 -1.38 16.21 11.27
N GLU A 76 -0.44 17.11 10.98
CA GLU A 76 -0.11 18.24 11.87
C GLU A 76 -1.29 19.22 12.02
N LEU A 77 -2.08 19.43 10.96
CA LEU A 77 -3.34 20.20 11.04
C LEU A 77 -4.40 19.48 11.90
N SER A 78 -4.58 18.16 11.72
CA SER A 78 -5.53 17.36 12.52
C SER A 78 -5.12 17.29 13.99
N LYS A 79 -3.81 17.29 14.26
CA LYS A 79 -3.25 17.40 15.61
C LYS A 79 -3.50 18.78 16.22
N ALA A 80 -3.23 19.86 15.48
CA ALA A 80 -3.54 21.22 15.93
C ALA A 80 -5.05 21.43 16.18
N TRP A 81 -5.91 20.77 15.40
CA TRP A 81 -7.35 20.73 15.60
C TRP A 81 -7.71 20.04 16.92
N LEU A 82 -7.18 18.85 17.20
CA LEU A 82 -7.39 18.16 18.48
C LEU A 82 -6.78 18.93 19.67
N GLU A 83 -5.65 19.60 19.51
CA GLU A 83 -5.06 20.47 20.55
C GLU A 83 -5.97 21.68 20.88
N ALA A 84 -6.68 22.22 19.89
CA ALA A 84 -7.67 23.29 20.09
C ALA A 84 -8.99 22.77 20.69
N TYR A 85 -9.40 21.53 20.36
CA TYR A 85 -10.62 20.88 20.84
C TYR A 85 -10.33 19.48 21.41
N PRO A 86 -9.77 19.36 22.64
CA PRO A 86 -9.27 18.08 23.18
C PRO A 86 -10.31 16.97 23.40
N ALA A 87 -11.60 17.30 23.31
CA ALA A 87 -12.72 16.35 23.40
C ALA A 87 -13.43 16.14 22.04
N SER A 88 -12.77 16.53 20.93
CA SER A 88 -13.30 16.32 19.58
C SER A 88 -13.21 14.84 19.19
N PRO A 89 -14.35 14.13 19.04
CA PRO A 89 -14.32 12.77 18.49
C PRO A 89 -13.86 12.78 17.03
N TYR A 90 -14.10 13.89 16.31
CA TYR A 90 -13.81 14.06 14.90
C TYR A 90 -12.30 14.18 14.64
N ALA A 91 -11.62 15.07 15.36
CA ALA A 91 -10.17 15.23 15.25
C ALA A 91 -9.42 13.99 15.73
N ALA A 92 -9.91 13.35 16.81
CA ALA A 92 -9.34 12.11 17.32
C ALA A 92 -9.50 10.95 16.30
N ALA A 93 -10.69 10.75 15.72
CA ALA A 93 -10.88 9.74 14.68
C ALA A 93 -10.01 10.02 13.44
N ALA A 94 -9.83 11.29 13.04
CA ALA A 94 -9.02 11.67 11.88
C ALA A 94 -7.55 11.26 12.04
N LEU A 95 -7.01 11.46 13.25
CA LEU A 95 -5.68 10.98 13.61
C LEU A 95 -5.62 9.44 13.71
N ALA A 96 -6.65 8.79 14.25
CA ALA A 96 -6.72 7.33 14.32
C ALA A 96 -6.58 6.68 12.93
N TRP A 97 -7.36 7.15 11.94
CA TRP A 97 -7.27 6.67 10.56
C TRP A 97 -5.94 6.99 9.89
N SER A 98 -5.37 8.17 10.13
CA SER A 98 -4.08 8.57 9.54
C SER A 98 -2.92 7.69 10.06
N HIS A 99 -2.89 7.44 11.37
CA HIS A 99 -1.91 6.56 12.00
C HIS A 99 -2.12 5.08 11.59
N TYR A 100 -3.36 4.59 11.54
CA TYR A 100 -3.66 3.25 11.04
C TYR A 100 -3.15 3.05 9.60
N TYR A 101 -3.44 3.99 8.70
CA TYR A 101 -2.95 3.93 7.32
C TYR A 101 -1.42 3.94 7.24
N ARG A 102 -0.76 4.84 7.99
CA ARG A 102 0.70 4.91 8.07
C ARG A 102 1.34 3.63 8.57
N ALA A 103 0.75 2.96 9.57
CA ALA A 103 1.24 1.67 10.06
C ALA A 103 1.41 0.67 8.90
N PHE A 104 0.39 0.52 8.06
CA PHE A 104 0.42 -0.39 6.90
C PHE A 104 1.28 0.11 5.72
N LEU A 105 1.71 1.37 5.71
CA LEU A 105 2.75 1.86 4.80
C LEU A 105 4.16 1.54 5.32
N VAL A 106 4.41 1.74 6.61
CA VAL A 106 5.71 1.46 7.27
C VAL A 106 6.01 -0.05 7.26
N ARG A 107 5.01 -0.88 7.59
CA ARG A 107 5.12 -2.34 7.57
C ARG A 107 5.28 -2.93 6.16
N GLY A 108 4.67 -2.27 5.18
CA GLY A 108 4.53 -2.77 3.82
C GLY A 108 3.61 -4.01 3.69
N PRO A 109 3.63 -4.68 2.52
CA PRO A 109 2.73 -5.80 2.21
C PRO A 109 3.25 -7.18 2.62
N ALA A 110 4.51 -7.29 3.06
CA ALA A 110 5.14 -8.58 3.39
C ALA A 110 4.44 -9.27 4.58
N ALA A 111 4.55 -10.60 4.68
CA ALA A 111 4.12 -11.30 5.89
C ALA A 111 5.08 -11.01 7.05
N TYR A 112 4.57 -11.03 8.30
CA TYR A 112 5.31 -10.61 9.50
C TYR A 112 6.74 -11.17 9.60
N GLY A 113 6.94 -12.47 9.32
CA GLY A 113 8.28 -13.10 9.36
C GLY A 113 9.27 -12.67 8.26
N MET A 114 8.79 -11.98 7.22
CA MET A 114 9.61 -11.40 6.13
C MET A 114 9.77 -9.88 6.27
N THR A 115 9.08 -9.24 7.21
CA THR A 115 9.19 -7.82 7.51
C THR A 115 10.37 -7.57 8.44
N SER A 116 11.15 -6.50 8.22
CA SER A 116 12.30 -6.18 9.11
C SER A 116 11.85 -5.78 10.52
N PRO A 117 12.66 -6.02 11.56
CA PRO A 117 12.32 -5.62 12.93
C PRO A 117 12.01 -4.13 13.09
N LEU A 118 12.70 -3.24 12.35
CA LEU A 118 12.45 -1.80 12.39
C LEU A 118 11.11 -1.41 11.73
N ALA A 119 10.69 -2.14 10.68
CA ALA A 119 9.38 -1.96 10.08
C ALA A 119 8.24 -2.45 11.01
N ILE A 120 8.51 -3.47 11.84
CA ILE A 120 7.57 -3.94 12.86
C ILE A 120 7.48 -2.93 14.01
N GLU A 121 8.62 -2.44 14.54
CA GLU A 121 8.66 -1.41 15.59
C GLU A 121 7.87 -0.16 15.17
N GLY A 122 8.15 0.39 13.98
CA GLY A 122 7.42 1.54 13.46
C GLY A 122 5.93 1.25 13.16
N PHE A 123 5.57 0.01 12.83
CA PHE A 123 4.17 -0.40 12.69
C PHE A 123 3.45 -0.47 14.04
N GLU A 124 4.10 -1.01 15.08
CA GLU A 124 3.55 -1.10 16.43
C GLU A 124 3.36 0.29 17.04
N ASP A 125 4.30 1.22 16.86
CA ASP A 125 4.19 2.62 17.31
C ASP A 125 3.00 3.37 16.65
N GLU A 126 2.82 3.20 15.34
CA GLU A 126 1.71 3.80 14.59
C GLU A 126 0.37 3.16 14.99
N MET A 127 0.31 1.84 15.15
CA MET A 127 -0.89 1.12 15.63
C MET A 127 -1.25 1.49 17.08
N GLN A 128 -0.26 1.71 17.94
CA GLN A 128 -0.47 2.15 19.31
C GLN A 128 -0.97 3.60 19.36
N SER A 129 -0.43 4.48 18.50
CA SER A 129 -0.92 5.85 18.35
C SER A 129 -2.36 5.87 17.85
N ALA A 130 -2.66 5.13 16.78
CA ALA A 130 -4.02 4.96 16.25
C ALA A 130 -5.00 4.41 17.31
N SER A 131 -4.56 3.43 18.11
CA SER A 131 -5.35 2.89 19.24
C SER A 131 -5.69 3.93 20.29
N GLY A 132 -4.73 4.79 20.65
CA GLY A 132 -4.97 5.87 21.61
C GLY A 132 -5.99 6.88 21.10
N TYR A 133 -5.88 7.28 19.84
CA TYR A 133 -6.81 8.22 19.22
C TYR A 133 -8.20 7.64 18.97
N ALA A 134 -8.32 6.38 18.55
CA ALA A 134 -9.62 5.71 18.41
C ALA A 134 -10.32 5.57 19.76
N ALA A 135 -9.59 5.21 20.83
CA ALA A 135 -10.16 5.13 22.17
C ALA A 135 -10.67 6.50 22.67
N LEU A 136 -9.89 7.57 22.47
CA LEU A 136 -10.31 8.95 22.80
C LEU A 136 -11.56 9.37 22.02
N ALA A 137 -11.64 9.03 20.73
CA ALA A 137 -12.78 9.35 19.89
C ALA A 137 -14.06 8.65 20.36
N VAL A 138 -13.98 7.34 20.61
CA VAL A 138 -15.09 6.51 21.11
C VAL A 138 -15.49 6.88 22.55
N GLU A 139 -14.58 7.35 23.40
CA GLU A 139 -14.91 7.89 24.73
C GLU A 139 -15.65 9.24 24.64
N SER A 140 -15.35 10.04 23.61
CA SER A 140 -15.92 11.40 23.43
C SER A 140 -17.29 11.40 22.73
N ALA A 141 -17.49 10.52 21.75
CA ALA A 141 -18.79 10.24 21.14
C ALA A 141 -18.83 8.76 20.75
N ASP A 142 -19.60 7.98 21.50
CA ASP A 142 -19.60 6.52 21.39
C ASP A 142 -20.57 6.00 20.30
N ASP A 143 -21.30 6.91 19.66
CA ASP A 143 -22.17 6.69 18.50
C ASP A 143 -21.55 7.14 17.15
N PHE A 144 -20.36 7.76 17.17
CA PHE A 144 -19.70 8.26 15.97
C PHE A 144 -19.02 7.15 15.15
N LEU A 145 -19.68 6.66 14.09
CA LEU A 145 -19.20 5.48 13.36
C LEU A 145 -17.76 5.54 12.84
N PRO A 146 -17.23 6.64 12.27
CA PRO A 146 -15.82 6.68 11.85
C PRO A 146 -14.80 6.43 12.98
N ALA A 147 -15.17 6.58 14.25
CA ALA A 147 -14.33 6.18 15.39
C ALA A 147 -14.46 4.69 15.73
N LEU A 148 -15.68 4.13 15.64
CA LEU A 148 -15.94 2.70 15.82
C LEU A 148 -15.32 1.87 14.68
N ASP A 149 -15.39 2.36 13.43
CA ASP A 149 -14.84 1.72 12.24
C ASP A 149 -13.31 1.49 12.43
N ALA A 150 -12.61 2.54 12.86
CA ALA A 150 -11.20 2.47 13.20
C ALA A 150 -10.94 1.51 14.38
N ALA A 151 -11.78 1.54 15.42
CA ALA A 151 -11.67 0.65 16.57
C ALA A 151 -11.91 -0.84 16.24
N ILE A 152 -12.67 -1.15 15.19
CA ILE A 152 -12.79 -2.51 14.62
C ILE A 152 -11.48 -2.92 13.95
N LEU A 153 -10.98 -2.11 13.01
CA LEU A 153 -9.76 -2.43 12.24
C LEU A 153 -8.52 -2.54 13.14
N LEU A 154 -8.42 -1.74 14.21
CA LEU A 154 -7.32 -1.81 15.18
C LEU A 154 -7.29 -3.13 15.98
N ARG A 155 -8.34 -3.97 15.88
CA ARG A 155 -8.40 -5.30 16.48
C ARG A 155 -7.90 -6.41 15.57
N GLU A 156 -7.83 -6.18 14.25
CA GLU A 156 -7.27 -7.10 13.23
C GLU A 156 -5.95 -7.71 13.73
N VAL A 157 -5.00 -6.83 14.05
CA VAL A 157 -3.63 -7.16 14.44
C VAL A 157 -3.52 -7.80 15.83
N ARG A 158 -4.57 -7.69 16.66
CA ARG A 158 -4.59 -8.19 18.05
C ARG A 158 -5.28 -9.55 18.21
N GLY A 159 -6.01 -10.03 17.20
CA GLY A 159 -6.80 -11.27 17.29
C GLY A 159 -7.93 -11.21 18.33
N ASP A 160 -8.38 -10.02 18.75
CA ASP A 160 -9.49 -9.87 19.71
C ASP A 160 -10.85 -9.89 19.00
N TYR A 161 -11.20 -11.08 18.50
CA TYR A 161 -12.45 -11.34 17.77
C TYR A 161 -13.69 -11.06 18.62
N GLY A 162 -13.68 -11.39 19.91
CA GLY A 162 -14.81 -11.15 20.83
C GLY A 162 -15.06 -9.66 21.08
N GLY A 163 -13.99 -8.90 21.31
CA GLY A 163 -14.07 -7.45 21.42
C GLY A 163 -14.42 -6.76 20.10
N MET A 164 -14.04 -7.34 18.95
CA MET A 164 -14.44 -6.86 17.62
C MET A 164 -15.95 -7.03 17.39
N LEU A 165 -16.50 -8.23 17.63
CA LEU A 165 -17.93 -8.48 17.48
C LEU A 165 -18.79 -7.54 18.32
N THR A 166 -18.32 -7.18 19.53
CA THR A 166 -19.01 -6.22 20.40
C THR A 166 -19.12 -4.82 19.75
N ILE A 167 -18.14 -4.41 18.94
CA ILE A 167 -18.19 -3.12 18.24
C ILE A 167 -19.04 -3.23 16.97
N VAL A 168 -18.92 -4.31 16.18
CA VAL A 168 -19.79 -4.55 15.00
C VAL A 168 -21.27 -4.58 15.41
N ASP A 169 -21.60 -5.28 16.50
CA ASP A 169 -22.96 -5.36 17.04
C ASP A 169 -23.52 -3.98 17.41
N ARG A 170 -22.67 -3.10 17.97
CA ARG A 170 -22.96 -1.72 18.32
C ARG A 170 -23.13 -0.82 17.09
N GLU A 171 -22.27 -0.93 16.09
CA GLU A 171 -22.40 -0.17 14.83
C GLU A 171 -23.73 -0.47 14.14
N LEU A 172 -24.11 -1.75 14.06
CA LEU A 172 -25.39 -2.19 13.48
C LEU A 172 -26.62 -1.70 14.27
N ASP A 173 -26.46 -1.33 15.55
CA ASP A 173 -27.50 -0.69 16.35
C ASP A 173 -27.60 0.82 16.05
N ILE A 174 -26.53 1.44 15.58
CA ILE A 174 -26.50 2.85 15.16
C ILE A 174 -26.92 2.96 13.69
N ALA A 175 -26.20 2.36 12.75
CA ALA A 175 -26.53 2.25 11.33
C ALA A 175 -26.42 0.78 10.86
N PRO A 176 -27.54 0.13 10.48
CA PRO A 176 -27.54 -1.26 10.06
C PRO A 176 -27.09 -1.37 8.59
N ASP A 177 -25.79 -1.42 8.35
CA ASP A 177 -25.20 -1.44 7.01
C ASP A 177 -24.21 -2.60 6.77
N ARG A 178 -23.86 -2.81 5.49
CA ARG A 178 -22.88 -3.81 5.06
C ARG A 178 -21.44 -3.46 5.48
N HIS A 179 -21.11 -2.18 5.64
CA HIS A 179 -19.75 -1.72 5.94
C HIS A 179 -19.25 -2.25 7.29
N ALA A 180 -20.06 -2.15 8.34
CA ALA A 180 -19.75 -2.72 9.66
C ALA A 180 -19.38 -4.21 9.59
N ILE A 181 -20.11 -4.98 8.77
CA ILE A 181 -19.84 -6.40 8.53
C ILE A 181 -18.52 -6.60 7.75
N LEU A 182 -18.24 -5.80 6.72
CA LEU A 182 -16.97 -5.88 5.98
C LEU A 182 -15.76 -5.55 6.86
N LEU A 183 -15.86 -4.54 7.73
CA LEU A 183 -14.80 -4.22 8.69
C LEU A 183 -14.57 -5.38 9.67
N GLY A 184 -15.64 -6.01 10.16
CA GLY A 184 -15.55 -7.21 10.98
C GLY A 184 -14.92 -8.40 10.24
N LEU A 185 -15.22 -8.58 8.95
CA LEU A 185 -14.58 -9.58 8.09
C LEU A 185 -13.10 -9.30 7.86
N ALA A 186 -12.70 -8.05 7.69
CA ALA A 186 -11.30 -7.62 7.58
C ALA A 186 -10.56 -7.84 8.90
N ALA A 187 -11.16 -7.47 10.03
CA ALA A 187 -10.59 -7.70 11.35
C ALA A 187 -10.50 -9.19 11.75
N ALA A 188 -11.29 -10.06 11.12
CA ALA A 188 -11.23 -11.51 11.28
C ALA A 188 -10.30 -12.21 10.26
N ASN A 189 -9.47 -11.46 9.51
CA ASN A 189 -8.68 -12.01 8.41
C ASN A 189 -7.66 -13.09 8.86
N LEU A 190 -7.55 -14.14 8.05
CA LEU A 190 -6.70 -15.30 8.33
C LEU A 190 -5.21 -14.98 8.48
N ASN A 191 -4.73 -13.90 7.85
CA ASN A 191 -3.32 -13.49 7.93
C ASN A 191 -2.98 -12.81 9.26
N TRP A 192 -3.98 -12.46 10.07
CA TRP A 192 -3.85 -11.73 11.34
C TRP A 192 -4.34 -12.51 12.56
N GLY A 193 -4.50 -13.82 12.41
CA GLY A 193 -4.84 -14.72 13.52
C GLY A 193 -6.33 -15.04 13.67
N GLY A 194 -7.20 -14.44 12.85
CA GLY A 194 -8.59 -14.88 12.72
C GLY A 194 -8.72 -16.23 12.00
N SER A 195 -9.91 -16.83 12.09
CA SER A 195 -10.19 -18.15 11.52
C SER A 195 -11.39 -18.16 10.57
N ALA A 196 -11.41 -19.16 9.68
CA ALA A 196 -12.55 -19.37 8.78
C ALA A 196 -13.83 -19.76 9.53
N VAL A 197 -13.77 -20.17 10.81
CA VAL A 197 -14.96 -20.44 11.62
C VAL A 197 -15.56 -19.12 12.12
N GLU A 198 -14.71 -18.20 12.59
CA GLU A 198 -15.09 -16.86 13.04
C GLU A 198 -15.67 -16.02 11.90
N ILE A 199 -14.97 -15.95 10.76
CA ILE A 199 -15.44 -15.30 9.53
C ILE A 199 -16.86 -15.75 9.14
N ILE A 200 -17.12 -17.07 9.16
CA ILE A 200 -18.43 -17.63 8.77
C ILE A 200 -19.48 -17.42 9.87
N ALA A 201 -19.08 -17.45 11.14
CA ALA A 201 -19.98 -17.17 12.26
C ALA A 201 -20.51 -15.73 12.20
N LEU A 202 -19.65 -14.75 11.89
CA LEU A 202 -20.03 -13.34 11.74
C LEU A 202 -21.15 -13.17 10.71
N CYS A 203 -21.00 -13.77 9.53
CA CYS A 203 -22.06 -13.78 8.50
C CYS A 203 -23.34 -14.49 8.95
N GLY A 204 -23.22 -15.53 9.79
CA GLY A 204 -24.38 -16.27 10.30
C GLY A 204 -25.15 -15.55 11.42
N THR A 205 -24.57 -14.53 12.07
CA THR A 205 -25.18 -13.85 13.22
C THR A 205 -25.57 -12.39 12.98
N MET A 206 -24.86 -11.67 12.10
CA MET A 206 -25.01 -10.21 11.99
C MET A 206 -25.86 -9.74 10.81
N THR A 207 -26.00 -10.52 9.74
CA THR A 207 -26.65 -10.06 8.50
C THR A 207 -28.15 -9.83 8.62
N GLU A 208 -28.85 -10.50 9.56
CA GLU A 208 -30.32 -10.35 9.71
C GLU A 208 -30.77 -8.92 10.03
N ARG A 209 -29.84 -8.05 10.44
CA ARG A 209 -30.09 -6.64 10.77
C ARG A 209 -29.91 -5.70 9.58
N VAL A 210 -29.17 -6.10 8.55
CA VAL A 210 -28.80 -5.25 7.40
C VAL A 210 -29.82 -5.40 6.27
N PRO A 211 -30.46 -4.31 5.81
CA PRO A 211 -31.34 -4.36 4.65
C PRO A 211 -30.62 -4.87 3.40
N ASP A 212 -31.32 -5.71 2.62
CA ASP A 212 -30.87 -6.23 1.32
C ASP A 212 -29.51 -6.94 1.30
N TYR A 213 -29.01 -7.40 2.46
CA TYR A 213 -27.72 -8.09 2.60
C TYR A 213 -27.80 -9.29 3.55
N ASP A 214 -27.95 -10.48 2.99
CA ASP A 214 -28.13 -11.73 3.73
C ASP A 214 -26.83 -12.54 3.94
N ALA A 215 -26.96 -13.67 4.63
CA ALA A 215 -25.84 -14.56 4.95
C ALA A 215 -25.17 -15.21 3.72
N GLU A 216 -25.85 -15.34 2.57
CA GLU A 216 -25.23 -15.83 1.33
C GLU A 216 -24.38 -14.73 0.69
N LEU A 217 -24.86 -13.48 0.69
CA LEU A 217 -24.10 -12.32 0.23
C LEU A 217 -22.85 -12.09 1.09
N CYS A 218 -23.00 -12.11 2.42
CA CYS A 218 -21.87 -12.05 3.33
C CYS A 218 -20.91 -13.23 3.17
N PHE A 219 -21.41 -14.44 2.89
CA PHE A 219 -20.56 -15.59 2.63
C PHE A 219 -19.71 -15.43 1.35
N ILE A 220 -20.24 -14.80 0.30
CA ILE A 220 -19.45 -14.44 -0.89
C ILE A 220 -18.35 -13.46 -0.48
N ASP A 221 -18.69 -12.38 0.22
CA ASP A 221 -17.72 -11.36 0.65
C ASP A 221 -16.61 -11.96 1.54
N ALA A 222 -17.01 -12.72 2.55
CA ALA A 222 -16.14 -13.48 3.44
C ALA A 222 -15.14 -14.36 2.68
N VAL A 223 -15.58 -15.05 1.64
CA VAL A 223 -14.73 -15.97 0.86
C VAL A 223 -13.78 -15.24 -0.08
N PHE A 224 -14.21 -14.15 -0.70
CA PHE A 224 -13.40 -13.41 -1.67
C PHE A 224 -12.37 -12.49 -0.99
N GLU A 225 -12.77 -11.71 0.02
CA GLU A 225 -11.87 -10.78 0.73
C GLU A 225 -10.84 -11.52 1.60
N ASN A 226 -11.23 -12.60 2.28
CA ASN A 226 -10.32 -13.38 3.13
C ASN A 226 -9.61 -14.54 2.42
N GLY A 227 -9.76 -14.64 1.08
CA GLY A 227 -9.07 -15.64 0.27
C GLY A 227 -9.38 -17.10 0.64
N LEU A 228 -10.59 -17.38 1.14
CA LEU A 228 -10.98 -18.73 1.55
C LEU A 228 -10.98 -19.66 0.32
N SER A 229 -10.44 -20.87 0.49
CA SER A 229 -10.14 -21.81 -0.60
C SER A 229 -10.91 -23.13 -0.49
N GLY A 230 -10.75 -24.01 -1.48
CA GLY A 230 -11.37 -25.33 -1.52
C GLY A 230 -12.90 -25.27 -1.57
N ARG A 231 -13.58 -26.04 -0.71
CA ARG A 231 -15.06 -26.14 -0.70
C ARG A 231 -15.77 -24.79 -0.49
N TRP A 232 -15.16 -23.88 0.27
CA TRP A 232 -15.74 -22.56 0.53
C TRP A 232 -15.72 -21.70 -0.74
N ARG A 233 -14.58 -21.71 -1.45
CA ARG A 233 -14.43 -21.06 -2.76
C ARG A 233 -15.45 -21.57 -3.77
N GLN A 234 -15.62 -22.90 -3.85
CA GLN A 234 -16.60 -23.49 -4.76
C GLN A 234 -18.03 -23.06 -4.43
N ALA A 235 -18.45 -23.15 -3.17
CA ALA A 235 -19.80 -22.75 -2.76
C ALA A 235 -20.06 -21.25 -3.00
N ALA A 236 -19.07 -20.39 -2.77
CA ALA A 236 -19.20 -18.94 -3.03
C ALA A 236 -19.25 -18.63 -4.53
N LEU A 237 -18.53 -19.37 -5.39
CA LEU A 237 -18.67 -19.24 -6.85
C LEU A 237 -20.06 -19.68 -7.31
N GLU A 238 -20.58 -20.79 -6.79
CA GLU A 238 -21.94 -21.25 -7.10
C GLU A 238 -23.01 -20.25 -6.66
N ALA A 239 -22.81 -19.57 -5.52
CA ALA A 239 -23.67 -18.49 -5.04
C ALA A 239 -23.56 -17.23 -5.91
N LEU A 240 -22.33 -16.76 -6.19
CA LEU A 240 -22.04 -15.58 -7.01
C LEU A 240 -22.63 -15.69 -8.43
N ASP A 241 -22.70 -16.89 -9.00
CA ASP A 241 -23.31 -17.15 -10.31
C ASP A 241 -24.84 -16.96 -10.35
N ARG A 242 -25.50 -16.87 -9.19
CA ARG A 242 -26.94 -16.64 -9.03
C ARG A 242 -27.27 -15.23 -8.53
N ARG A 243 -26.26 -14.39 -8.33
CA ARG A 243 -26.32 -13.09 -7.64
C ARG A 243 -25.85 -11.98 -8.58
N ASP A 244 -26.64 -10.93 -8.72
CA ASP A 244 -26.44 -9.82 -9.68
C ASP A 244 -26.17 -8.46 -9.01
N GLU A 245 -26.04 -8.41 -7.68
CA GLU A 245 -25.78 -7.20 -6.90
C GLU A 245 -24.45 -6.54 -7.29
N GLU A 246 -24.47 -5.23 -7.60
CA GLU A 246 -23.31 -4.49 -8.12
C GLU A 246 -22.10 -4.50 -7.17
N PHE A 247 -22.31 -4.47 -5.86
CA PHE A 247 -21.22 -4.49 -4.87
C PHE A 247 -20.40 -5.80 -4.88
N LEU A 248 -20.84 -6.84 -5.58
CA LEU A 248 -20.10 -8.08 -5.82
C LEU A 248 -19.25 -8.04 -7.11
N ASP A 249 -19.19 -6.94 -7.86
CA ASP A 249 -18.43 -6.85 -9.12
C ASP A 249 -16.92 -7.11 -8.92
N TYR A 250 -16.36 -6.76 -7.77
CA TYR A 250 -14.97 -7.12 -7.42
C TYR A 250 -14.78 -8.65 -7.32
N ALA A 251 -15.78 -9.37 -6.78
CA ALA A 251 -15.80 -10.83 -6.70
C ALA A 251 -15.97 -11.45 -8.10
N ARG A 252 -16.86 -10.90 -8.94
CA ARG A 252 -17.01 -11.32 -10.34
C ARG A 252 -15.70 -11.15 -11.11
N LEU A 253 -15.00 -10.03 -10.94
CA LEU A 253 -13.70 -9.78 -11.56
C LEU A 253 -12.67 -10.82 -11.12
N ALA A 254 -12.56 -11.09 -9.81
CA ALA A 254 -11.66 -12.10 -9.28
C ALA A 254 -11.98 -13.53 -9.78
N ALA A 255 -13.27 -13.85 -10.00
CA ALA A 255 -13.72 -15.12 -10.56
C ALA A 255 -13.40 -15.24 -12.06
N TYR A 256 -13.70 -14.24 -12.88
CA TYR A 256 -13.35 -14.23 -14.31
C TYR A 256 -11.84 -14.27 -14.56
N LEU A 257 -11.04 -13.66 -13.68
CA LEU A 257 -9.57 -13.74 -13.74
C LEU A 257 -8.99 -15.12 -13.39
N ARG A 258 -9.81 -16.05 -12.90
CA ARG A 258 -9.40 -17.37 -12.39
C ARG A 258 -10.36 -18.47 -12.86
N GLU A 259 -11.41 -18.73 -12.11
CA GLU A 259 -12.30 -19.89 -12.29
C GLU A 259 -13.26 -19.79 -13.48
N TRP A 260 -13.61 -18.58 -13.93
CA TRP A 260 -14.51 -18.32 -15.05
C TRP A 260 -13.79 -17.79 -16.30
N SER A 261 -12.47 -17.86 -16.34
CA SER A 261 -11.62 -17.38 -17.44
C SER A 261 -11.88 -18.05 -18.80
N ASN A 262 -12.59 -19.18 -18.82
CA ASN A 262 -12.99 -19.92 -20.02
C ASN A 262 -14.44 -19.63 -20.48
N ARG A 263 -15.19 -18.77 -19.79
CA ARG A 263 -16.54 -18.39 -20.23
C ARG A 263 -16.46 -17.45 -21.45
N PRO A 264 -17.36 -17.57 -22.45
CA PRO A 264 -17.32 -16.73 -23.66
C PRO A 264 -17.32 -15.22 -23.40
N GLU A 265 -18.04 -14.77 -22.37
CA GLU A 265 -18.19 -13.38 -21.95
C GLU A 265 -17.04 -12.85 -21.08
N ALA A 266 -16.18 -13.72 -20.55
CA ALA A 266 -15.12 -13.35 -19.61
C ALA A 266 -14.18 -12.23 -20.10
N PRO A 267 -13.74 -12.18 -21.38
CA PRO A 267 -12.85 -11.13 -21.87
C PRO A 267 -13.48 -9.72 -21.78
N ASP A 268 -14.76 -9.59 -22.16
CA ASP A 268 -15.46 -8.30 -22.15
C ASP A 268 -15.84 -7.88 -20.72
N GLU A 269 -16.27 -8.84 -19.89
CA GLU A 269 -16.64 -8.58 -18.50
C GLU A 269 -15.44 -8.19 -17.63
N VAL A 270 -14.26 -8.82 -17.75
CA VAL A 270 -13.09 -8.35 -16.96
C VAL A 270 -12.69 -6.93 -17.32
N VAL A 271 -12.83 -6.54 -18.58
CA VAL A 271 -12.54 -5.17 -19.04
C VAL A 271 -13.56 -4.18 -18.48
N ARG A 272 -14.86 -4.51 -18.50
CA ARG A 272 -15.92 -3.70 -17.89
C ARG A 272 -15.68 -3.51 -16.39
N LEU A 273 -15.50 -4.62 -15.67
CA LEU A 273 -15.34 -4.68 -14.22
C LEU A 273 -14.07 -3.97 -13.74
N HIS A 274 -12.95 -4.16 -14.44
CA HIS A 274 -11.67 -3.53 -14.10
C HIS A 274 -11.62 -2.04 -14.47
N ARG A 275 -12.39 -1.58 -15.49
CA ARG A 275 -12.60 -0.13 -15.67
C ARG A 275 -13.45 0.45 -14.54
N ALA A 276 -14.47 -0.26 -14.07
CA ALA A 276 -15.35 0.20 -12.99
C ALA A 276 -14.65 0.27 -11.62
N SER A 277 -13.62 -0.54 -11.37
CA SER A 277 -12.83 -0.49 -10.13
C SER A 277 -11.81 0.67 -10.07
N LEU A 278 -11.68 1.46 -11.14
CA LEU A 278 -10.82 2.63 -11.19
C LEU A 278 -11.52 3.85 -10.56
N GLY A 279 -11.09 4.26 -9.37
CA GLY A 279 -11.66 5.42 -8.69
C GLY A 279 -10.87 5.90 -7.47
N PRO A 280 -11.40 6.88 -6.70
CA PRO A 280 -10.74 7.43 -5.52
C PRO A 280 -10.41 6.40 -4.44
N GLU A 281 -11.20 5.33 -4.32
CA GLU A 281 -11.01 4.28 -3.31
C GLU A 281 -10.18 3.07 -3.82
N MET A 282 -9.65 3.15 -5.05
CA MET A 282 -8.87 2.07 -5.67
C MET A 282 -7.68 1.64 -4.80
N ILE A 283 -7.61 0.32 -4.54
CA ILE A 283 -6.48 -0.35 -3.90
C ILE A 283 -5.39 -0.59 -4.97
N VAL A 284 -4.44 0.34 -5.08
CA VAL A 284 -3.41 0.38 -6.14
C VAL A 284 -2.71 -0.97 -6.40
N PRO A 285 -2.23 -1.72 -5.37
CA PRO A 285 -1.57 -3.01 -5.62
C PRO A 285 -2.50 -4.08 -6.21
N ALA A 286 -3.79 -4.06 -5.85
CA ALA A 286 -4.77 -5.01 -6.36
C ALA A 286 -5.12 -4.70 -7.82
N TYR A 287 -5.30 -3.42 -8.18
CA TYR A 287 -5.53 -2.99 -9.56
C TYR A 287 -4.36 -3.38 -10.49
N VAL A 288 -3.11 -3.16 -10.06
CA VAL A 288 -1.94 -3.56 -10.85
C VAL A 288 -1.82 -5.08 -11.02
N ASP A 289 -2.09 -5.89 -9.99
CA ASP A 289 -2.11 -7.35 -10.11
C ASP A 289 -3.27 -7.85 -10.99
N GLN A 290 -4.45 -7.24 -10.89
CA GLN A 290 -5.59 -7.54 -11.77
C GLN A 290 -5.25 -7.24 -13.24
N LEU A 291 -4.70 -6.07 -13.55
CA LEU A 291 -4.30 -5.70 -14.92
C LEU A 291 -3.27 -6.68 -15.50
N ALA A 292 -2.26 -7.05 -14.72
CA ALA A 292 -1.26 -8.04 -15.12
C ALA A 292 -1.84 -9.45 -15.34
N ARG A 293 -2.92 -9.81 -14.63
CA ARG A 293 -3.69 -11.05 -14.88
C ARG A 293 -4.55 -10.94 -16.14
N ILE A 294 -5.24 -9.81 -16.36
CA ILE A 294 -6.05 -9.59 -17.58
C ILE A 294 -5.17 -9.78 -18.82
N ASN A 295 -4.01 -9.11 -18.86
CA ASN A 295 -3.09 -9.23 -19.99
C ASN A 295 -2.55 -10.67 -20.15
N ARG A 296 -2.18 -11.34 -19.05
CA ARG A 296 -1.66 -12.73 -19.11
C ARG A 296 -2.70 -13.75 -19.56
N THR A 297 -3.95 -13.62 -19.11
CA THR A 297 -5.03 -14.58 -19.37
C THR A 297 -5.70 -14.34 -20.72
N PHE A 298 -5.96 -13.09 -21.08
CA PHE A 298 -6.75 -12.72 -22.26
C PHE A 298 -5.95 -12.05 -23.40
N GLN A 299 -4.64 -11.79 -23.20
CA GLN A 299 -3.73 -11.23 -24.22
C GLN A 299 -4.22 -9.89 -24.79
N MET A 300 -4.48 -8.92 -23.91
CA MET A 300 -5.08 -7.62 -24.23
C MET A 300 -4.10 -6.43 -24.07
N PRO A 301 -3.01 -6.34 -24.86
CA PRO A 301 -1.97 -5.32 -24.67
C PRO A 301 -2.46 -3.88 -24.89
N PHE A 302 -3.48 -3.67 -25.73
CA PHE A 302 -4.06 -2.33 -25.92
C PHE A 302 -4.83 -1.86 -24.67
N TYR A 303 -5.55 -2.76 -24.01
CA TYR A 303 -6.23 -2.46 -22.75
C TYR A 303 -5.24 -2.28 -21.60
N GLU A 304 -4.12 -3.01 -21.60
CA GLU A 304 -3.02 -2.80 -20.64
C GLU A 304 -2.50 -1.35 -20.68
N ILE A 305 -2.29 -0.80 -21.89
CA ILE A 305 -1.86 0.59 -22.06
C ILE A 305 -2.96 1.57 -21.61
N GLU A 306 -4.21 1.35 -22.05
CA GLU A 306 -5.35 2.22 -21.71
C GLU A 306 -5.59 2.29 -20.19
N ALA A 307 -5.69 1.14 -19.52
CA ALA A 307 -5.93 1.06 -18.09
C ALA A 307 -4.75 1.57 -17.26
N HIS A 308 -3.51 1.42 -17.75
CA HIS A 308 -2.34 2.01 -17.14
C HIS A 308 -2.36 3.54 -17.22
N ASP A 309 -2.59 4.12 -18.40
CA ASP A 309 -2.60 5.57 -18.57
C ASP A 309 -3.75 6.23 -17.78
N ALA A 310 -4.93 5.58 -17.72
CA ALA A 310 -6.05 6.00 -16.86
C ALA A 310 -5.72 5.90 -15.36
N MET A 311 -5.02 4.85 -14.93
CA MET A 311 -4.52 4.72 -13.56
C MET A 311 -3.52 5.83 -13.19
N ILE A 312 -2.59 6.19 -14.09
CA ILE A 312 -1.62 7.26 -13.85
C ILE A 312 -2.31 8.63 -13.67
N ALA A 313 -3.38 8.91 -14.40
CA ALA A 313 -4.18 10.12 -14.20
C ALA A 313 -4.79 10.15 -12.77
N VAL A 314 -5.52 9.10 -12.38
CA VAL A 314 -6.15 9.00 -11.04
C VAL A 314 -5.10 9.06 -9.91
N LEU A 315 -3.93 8.44 -10.09
CA LEU A 315 -2.85 8.48 -9.10
C LEU A 315 -2.19 9.85 -8.99
N THR A 316 -2.14 10.61 -10.09
CA THR A 316 -1.65 12.00 -10.11
C THR A 316 -2.62 12.91 -9.36
N ASP A 317 -3.92 12.79 -9.61
CA ASP A 317 -4.96 13.57 -8.94
C ASP A 317 -5.04 13.25 -7.43
N ARG A 318 -4.77 12.00 -7.02
CA ARG A 318 -4.71 11.58 -5.61
C ARG A 318 -3.41 11.96 -4.90
N LEU A 319 -2.33 12.31 -5.61
CA LEU A 319 -1.03 12.54 -5.00
C LEU A 319 -1.00 13.68 -3.97
N PRO A 320 -1.66 14.85 -4.17
CA PRO A 320 -1.70 15.91 -3.16
C PRO A 320 -2.36 15.48 -1.84
N ASP A 321 -3.35 14.58 -1.88
CA ASP A 321 -4.00 14.04 -0.69
C ASP A 321 -3.17 12.93 -0.01
N ASN A 322 -2.15 12.38 -0.68
CA ASN A 322 -1.37 11.24 -0.21
C ASN A 322 0.13 11.29 -0.65
N PRO A 323 0.86 12.40 -0.42
CA PRO A 323 2.16 12.64 -1.05
C PRO A 323 3.25 11.66 -0.63
N GLN A 324 3.22 11.12 0.61
CA GLN A 324 4.16 10.10 1.08
C GLN A 324 3.68 8.63 0.86
N SER A 325 2.59 8.40 0.10
CA SER A 325 2.08 7.04 -0.10
C SER A 325 2.97 6.23 -1.04
N HIS A 326 3.81 5.34 -0.47
CA HIS A 326 4.71 4.48 -1.24
C HIS A 326 3.99 3.59 -2.28
N ARG A 327 2.66 3.41 -2.16
CA ARG A 327 1.81 2.68 -3.11
C ARG A 327 1.51 3.51 -4.37
N ILE A 328 1.31 4.81 -4.22
CA ILE A 328 1.11 5.77 -5.33
C ILE A 328 2.45 6.09 -5.97
N LEU A 329 3.41 6.55 -5.17
CA LEU A 329 4.73 7.02 -5.61
C LEU A 329 5.45 5.98 -6.47
N ARG A 330 5.47 4.72 -6.02
CA ARG A 330 6.09 3.62 -6.78
C ARG A 330 5.59 3.54 -8.22
N VAL A 331 4.28 3.61 -8.44
CA VAL A 331 3.69 3.46 -9.77
C VAL A 331 4.07 4.64 -10.67
N LEU A 332 4.01 5.87 -10.15
CA LEU A 332 4.41 7.08 -10.88
C LEU A 332 5.92 7.09 -11.24
N ILE A 333 6.78 6.59 -10.34
CA ILE A 333 8.21 6.40 -10.60
C ILE A 333 8.44 5.29 -11.64
N GLU A 334 7.71 4.16 -11.55
CA GLU A 334 7.85 3.04 -12.49
C GLU A 334 7.37 3.41 -13.91
N ASP A 335 6.31 4.20 -14.06
CA ASP A 335 5.87 4.82 -15.32
C ASP A 335 6.93 5.78 -15.88
N SER A 336 7.48 6.67 -15.05
CA SER A 336 8.55 7.59 -15.46
C SER A 336 9.79 6.84 -15.97
N LEU A 337 10.15 5.74 -15.31
CA LEU A 337 11.23 4.83 -15.75
C LEU A 337 10.88 4.09 -17.05
N ASP A 338 9.65 3.59 -17.23
CA ASP A 338 9.20 2.92 -18.47
C ASP A 338 9.24 3.88 -19.66
N ARG A 339 8.73 5.11 -19.48
CA ARG A 339 8.84 6.18 -20.47
C ARG A 339 10.30 6.38 -20.89
N ARG A 340 11.20 6.61 -19.94
CA ARG A 340 12.62 6.86 -20.22
C ARG A 340 13.35 5.68 -20.88
N LEU A 341 12.99 4.45 -20.52
CA LEU A 341 13.70 3.25 -20.98
C LEU A 341 13.14 2.68 -22.29
N ARG A 342 11.86 2.92 -22.60
CA ARG A 342 11.17 2.26 -23.71
C ARG A 342 10.50 3.20 -24.72
N ARG A 343 10.00 4.36 -24.28
CA ARG A 343 9.17 5.25 -25.11
C ARG A 343 9.94 6.46 -25.62
N ASP A 344 10.65 7.13 -24.72
CA ASP A 344 11.39 8.37 -25.00
C ASP A 344 12.76 8.40 -24.28
N PRO A 345 13.82 7.97 -24.99
CA PRO A 345 15.19 8.35 -24.66
C PRO A 345 15.39 9.85 -24.92
N THR A 346 15.67 10.60 -23.84
CA THR A 346 15.78 12.07 -23.66
C THR A 346 14.77 12.64 -22.67
N ALA A 347 13.74 11.88 -22.25
CA ALA A 347 12.97 12.22 -21.04
C ALA A 347 13.86 12.34 -19.80
N THR A 348 13.53 13.25 -18.87
CA THR A 348 14.25 13.38 -17.59
C THR A 348 13.71 12.38 -16.57
N ILE A 349 14.48 12.12 -15.50
CA ILE A 349 14.02 11.31 -14.36
C ILE A 349 14.01 12.12 -13.05
N GLU A 350 14.16 13.44 -13.13
CA GLU A 350 14.24 14.35 -11.96
C GLU A 350 12.98 14.23 -11.10
N GLN A 351 11.79 14.37 -11.70
CA GLN A 351 10.52 14.14 -11.00
C GLN A 351 10.45 12.75 -10.35
N ALA A 352 11.00 11.71 -10.99
CA ALA A 352 11.01 10.35 -10.45
C ALA A 352 12.01 10.20 -9.29
N GLN A 353 13.07 11.01 -9.24
CA GLN A 353 13.99 11.11 -8.11
C GLN A 353 13.34 11.86 -6.94
N ASP A 354 12.63 12.96 -7.20
CA ASP A 354 11.88 13.72 -6.17
C ASP A 354 10.79 12.86 -5.52
N LEU A 355 9.98 12.18 -6.33
CA LEU A 355 8.97 11.21 -5.85
C LEU A 355 9.60 10.06 -5.05
N TRP A 356 10.83 9.65 -5.39
CA TRP A 356 11.55 8.63 -4.62
C TRP A 356 12.05 9.16 -3.27
N GLN A 357 12.43 10.44 -3.18
CA GLN A 357 12.80 11.06 -1.90
C GLN A 357 11.59 11.13 -0.95
N GLU A 358 10.41 11.55 -1.44
CA GLU A 358 9.17 11.48 -0.65
C GLU A 358 8.82 10.03 -0.25
N MET A 359 9.10 9.06 -1.12
CA MET A 359 8.86 7.64 -0.83
C MET A 359 9.69 7.11 0.35
N LEU A 360 10.85 7.70 0.64
CA LEU A 360 11.69 7.29 1.77
C LEU A 360 11.04 7.57 3.13
N VAL A 361 10.09 8.50 3.25
CA VAL A 361 9.49 8.89 4.54
C VAL A 361 8.81 7.71 5.25
N HIS A 362 8.05 6.89 4.51
CA HIS A 362 7.45 5.65 5.04
C HIS A 362 8.00 4.40 4.37
N GLY A 363 8.51 4.50 3.15
CA GLY A 363 9.03 3.37 2.37
C GLY A 363 10.49 3.01 2.68
N SER A 364 11.25 3.78 3.46
CA SER A 364 12.66 3.46 3.78
C SER A 364 12.82 2.12 4.50
N TYR A 365 11.78 1.59 5.15
CA TYR A 365 11.78 0.26 5.76
C TYR A 365 11.42 -0.88 4.80
N LEU A 366 11.20 -0.58 3.51
CA LEU A 366 10.74 -1.55 2.51
C LEU A 366 11.83 -1.87 1.47
N PRO A 367 12.11 -3.15 1.18
CA PRO A 367 13.14 -3.54 0.22
C PRO A 367 12.84 -3.06 -1.21
N GLU A 368 11.57 -2.92 -1.59
CA GLU A 368 11.16 -2.45 -2.92
C GLU A 368 11.53 -0.98 -3.16
N THR A 369 11.51 -0.14 -2.13
CA THR A 369 11.92 1.28 -2.21
C THR A 369 13.39 1.39 -2.59
N TRP A 370 14.24 0.57 -1.99
CA TRP A 370 15.67 0.51 -2.29
C TRP A 370 15.94 -0.10 -3.67
N ALA A 371 15.19 -1.13 -4.06
CA ALA A 371 15.24 -1.71 -5.39
C ALA A 371 14.89 -0.69 -6.50
N LEU A 372 13.97 0.23 -6.21
CA LEU A 372 13.54 1.31 -7.09
C LEU A 372 14.55 2.46 -7.16
N GLY A 373 15.10 2.89 -6.01
CA GLY A 373 16.17 3.88 -5.95
C GLY A 373 17.42 3.45 -6.73
N ARG A 374 17.80 2.17 -6.61
CA ARG A 374 18.85 1.53 -7.40
C ARG A 374 18.57 1.61 -8.91
N ARG A 375 17.32 1.42 -9.34
CA ARG A 375 16.93 1.55 -10.76
C ARG A 375 17.05 2.99 -11.24
N LEU A 376 16.67 3.97 -10.42
CA LEU A 376 16.85 5.40 -10.73
C LEU A 376 18.33 5.77 -10.86
N ASP A 377 19.18 5.36 -9.90
CA ASP A 377 20.62 5.64 -9.96
C ASP A 377 21.29 4.96 -11.16
N ALA A 378 20.91 3.71 -11.48
CA ALA A 378 21.40 3.00 -12.65
C ALA A 378 21.02 3.69 -13.98
N VAL A 379 19.85 4.34 -14.06
CA VAL A 379 19.42 5.12 -15.24
C VAL A 379 20.14 6.48 -15.31
N ALA A 380 20.40 7.13 -14.19
CA ALA A 380 21.15 8.39 -14.13
C ALA A 380 22.65 8.22 -14.42
N ASN A 381 23.28 7.25 -13.76
CA ASN A 381 24.74 7.15 -13.59
C ASN A 381 25.36 5.88 -14.21
N GLY A 382 24.54 4.95 -14.70
CA GLY A 382 24.93 3.69 -15.31
C GLY A 382 24.92 2.50 -14.33
N THR A 383 24.43 1.34 -14.81
CA THR A 383 24.20 0.13 -14.02
C THR A 383 25.44 -0.43 -13.31
N TRP A 384 26.61 -0.35 -13.95
CA TRP A 384 27.84 -1.04 -13.48
C TRP A 384 28.72 -0.17 -12.55
N GLN A 385 28.16 0.89 -11.99
CA GLN A 385 28.77 1.69 -10.93
C GLN A 385 28.69 0.94 -9.58
N VAL A 386 29.45 -0.14 -9.41
CA VAL A 386 29.30 -1.11 -8.30
C VAL A 386 29.19 -0.40 -6.94
N GLU A 387 30.15 0.43 -6.57
CA GLU A 387 30.17 1.15 -5.29
C GLU A 387 28.93 2.04 -5.06
N ARG A 388 28.32 2.59 -6.12
CA ARG A 388 27.07 3.36 -6.02
C ARG A 388 25.85 2.48 -5.82
N GLN A 389 25.81 1.31 -6.46
CA GLN A 389 24.69 0.37 -6.34
C GLN A 389 24.71 -0.40 -5.01
N MET A 390 25.89 -0.63 -4.44
CA MET A 390 26.09 -1.40 -3.20
C MET A 390 25.18 -0.92 -2.04
N PRO A 391 25.15 0.37 -1.63
CA PRO A 391 24.27 0.85 -0.56
C PRO A 391 22.79 0.49 -0.73
N TYR A 392 22.26 0.55 -1.94
CA TYR A 392 20.86 0.17 -2.20
C TYR A 392 20.63 -1.33 -1.98
N PHE A 393 21.56 -2.19 -2.40
CA PHE A 393 21.48 -3.63 -2.13
C PHE A 393 21.61 -3.95 -0.64
N GLN A 394 22.49 -3.25 0.08
CA GLN A 394 22.65 -3.43 1.53
C GLN A 394 21.33 -3.14 2.26
N ASN A 395 20.68 -2.02 1.92
CA ASN A 395 19.36 -1.67 2.46
C ASN A 395 18.28 -2.65 2.00
N GLN A 396 18.23 -3.02 0.73
CA GLN A 396 17.28 -4.01 0.22
C GLN A 396 17.36 -5.34 0.96
N ILE A 397 18.57 -5.86 1.23
CA ILE A 397 18.74 -7.12 1.94
C ILE A 397 18.40 -6.96 3.43
N PHE A 398 18.83 -5.88 4.08
CA PHE A 398 18.55 -5.65 5.50
C PHE A 398 17.04 -5.47 5.76
N TYR A 399 16.38 -4.57 5.03
CA TYR A 399 14.96 -4.28 5.20
C TYR A 399 14.03 -5.39 4.68
N GLY A 400 14.53 -6.24 3.76
CA GLY A 400 13.89 -7.49 3.38
C GLY A 400 14.14 -8.66 4.34
N ASN A 401 14.59 -8.40 5.59
CA ASN A 401 14.90 -9.40 6.61
C ASN A 401 15.83 -10.54 6.12
N HIS A 402 16.82 -10.19 5.31
CA HIS A 402 17.75 -11.10 4.62
C HIS A 402 17.07 -12.15 3.73
N ASP A 403 15.88 -11.86 3.18
CA ASP A 403 15.22 -12.76 2.23
C ASP A 403 16.15 -13.12 1.06
N VAL A 404 16.19 -14.41 0.77
CA VAL A 404 17.13 -15.01 -0.18
C VAL A 404 16.93 -14.51 -1.62
N SER A 405 15.75 -14.01 -1.99
CA SER A 405 15.53 -13.40 -3.30
C SER A 405 16.37 -12.13 -3.50
N TYR A 406 16.53 -11.32 -2.44
CA TYR A 406 17.34 -10.10 -2.46
C TYR A 406 18.83 -10.42 -2.41
N VAL A 407 19.24 -11.36 -1.56
CA VAL A 407 20.63 -11.87 -1.51
C VAL A 407 21.04 -12.45 -2.88
N ARG A 408 20.19 -13.27 -3.49
CA ARG A 408 20.40 -13.80 -4.85
C ARG A 408 20.45 -12.71 -5.91
N SER A 409 19.60 -11.69 -5.82
CA SER A 409 19.59 -10.58 -6.77
C SER A 409 20.90 -9.78 -6.73
N TYR A 410 21.48 -9.60 -5.54
CA TYR A 410 22.78 -8.96 -5.37
C TYR A 410 23.94 -9.88 -5.82
N LEU A 411 23.83 -11.19 -5.55
CA LEU A 411 24.79 -12.20 -6.01
C LEU A 411 24.92 -12.19 -7.54
N ILE A 412 23.79 -12.19 -8.26
CA ILE A 412 23.77 -12.14 -9.73
C ILE A 412 24.41 -10.85 -10.23
N TYR A 413 24.04 -9.70 -9.67
CA TYR A 413 24.62 -8.40 -10.05
C TYR A 413 26.15 -8.34 -9.88
N LEU A 414 26.65 -8.76 -8.72
CA LEU A 414 28.09 -8.79 -8.45
C LEU A 414 28.82 -9.79 -9.35
N PHE A 415 28.16 -10.89 -9.71
CA PHE A 415 28.71 -11.87 -10.63
C PHE A 415 28.79 -11.35 -12.08
N GLU A 416 27.77 -10.63 -12.55
CA GLU A 416 27.78 -9.95 -13.85
C GLU A 416 28.87 -8.86 -13.90
N ALA A 417 28.98 -8.05 -12.85
CA ALA A 417 30.05 -7.06 -12.70
C ALA A 417 31.45 -7.72 -12.75
N GLN A 418 31.62 -8.83 -12.03
CA GLN A 418 32.87 -9.59 -12.05
C GLN A 418 33.16 -10.24 -13.41
N SER A 419 32.14 -10.65 -14.16
CA SER A 419 32.25 -11.19 -15.52
C SER A 419 32.63 -10.12 -16.55
N ILE A 420 32.21 -8.87 -16.32
CA ILE A 420 32.68 -7.70 -17.07
C ILE A 420 34.16 -7.45 -16.76
N ALA A 421 34.55 -7.46 -15.48
CA ALA A 421 35.92 -7.24 -15.04
C ALA A 421 36.93 -8.27 -15.60
N THR A 422 36.51 -9.53 -15.81
CA THR A 422 37.34 -10.58 -16.43
C THR A 422 37.26 -10.61 -17.96
N GLY A 423 36.43 -9.78 -18.59
CA GLY A 423 36.23 -9.76 -20.04
C GLY A 423 35.39 -10.93 -20.60
N GLU A 424 34.77 -11.74 -19.74
CA GLU A 424 33.79 -12.76 -20.15
C GLU A 424 32.51 -12.12 -20.70
N ALA A 425 32.09 -11.00 -20.11
CA ALA A 425 31.01 -10.15 -20.59
C ALA A 425 31.59 -8.82 -21.13
N ARG A 426 30.93 -8.25 -22.15
CA ARG A 426 31.33 -6.97 -22.73
C ARG A 426 30.45 -5.83 -22.22
N LEU A 427 31.08 -4.74 -21.80
CA LEU A 427 30.41 -3.45 -21.65
C LEU A 427 29.83 -2.97 -22.99
N ALA A 428 28.86 -2.05 -22.92
CA ALA A 428 28.42 -1.31 -24.10
C ALA A 428 29.62 -0.60 -24.76
N PRO A 429 29.71 -0.51 -26.11
CA PRO A 429 30.89 0.01 -26.80
C PRO A 429 31.33 1.44 -26.41
N ASN A 430 30.43 2.23 -25.84
CA ASN A 430 30.65 3.62 -25.44
C ASN A 430 30.77 3.77 -23.90
N SER A 431 30.97 2.69 -23.14
CA SER A 431 31.14 2.78 -21.70
C SER A 431 32.50 3.39 -21.35
N THR A 432 32.50 4.34 -20.42
CA THR A 432 33.72 4.95 -19.85
C THR A 432 34.18 4.25 -18.57
N LEU A 433 33.58 3.11 -18.22
CA LEU A 433 33.89 2.37 -17.00
C LEU A 433 35.16 1.54 -17.20
N ASP A 434 36.02 1.57 -16.20
CA ASP A 434 37.21 0.74 -16.12
C ASP A 434 36.85 -0.66 -15.55
N PRO A 435 37.11 -1.76 -16.30
CA PRO A 435 36.89 -3.12 -15.81
C PRO A 435 37.71 -3.48 -14.57
N GLU A 436 38.89 -2.88 -14.36
CA GLU A 436 39.73 -3.15 -13.18
C GLU A 436 39.05 -2.60 -11.91
N THR A 437 38.66 -1.32 -11.92
CA THR A 437 37.86 -0.66 -10.87
C THR A 437 36.58 -1.43 -10.52
N ILE A 438 35.83 -1.91 -11.54
CA ILE A 438 34.64 -2.75 -11.32
C ILE A 438 35.02 -4.03 -10.53
N GLY A 439 36.09 -4.70 -10.97
CA GLY A 439 36.56 -5.96 -10.38
C GLY A 439 37.18 -5.84 -8.99
N GLU A 440 37.71 -4.68 -8.61
CA GLU A 440 38.14 -4.39 -7.25
C GLU A 440 36.93 -4.22 -6.32
N ALA A 441 35.95 -3.40 -6.73
CA ALA A 441 34.73 -3.15 -5.96
C ALA A 441 33.86 -4.40 -5.79
N SER A 442 33.72 -5.25 -6.82
CA SER A 442 32.82 -6.41 -6.77
C SER A 442 33.36 -7.61 -6.00
N ARG A 443 34.68 -7.84 -5.95
CA ARG A 443 35.26 -9.15 -5.58
C ARG A 443 34.98 -9.58 -4.14
N CYS A 444 35.27 -8.72 -3.16
CA CYS A 444 35.09 -9.07 -1.76
C CYS A 444 33.61 -9.16 -1.36
N GLU A 445 32.77 -8.31 -1.95
CA GLU A 445 31.33 -8.37 -1.75
C GLU A 445 30.71 -9.60 -2.42
N LEU A 446 31.20 -10.02 -3.60
CA LEU A 446 30.78 -11.27 -4.25
C LEU A 446 31.01 -12.46 -3.32
N PHE A 447 32.19 -12.56 -2.69
CA PHE A 447 32.49 -13.60 -1.72
C PHE A 447 31.61 -13.51 -0.47
N ARG A 448 31.35 -12.30 0.04
CA ARG A 448 30.49 -12.05 1.21
C ARG A 448 29.07 -12.52 0.96
N VAL A 449 28.48 -12.08 -0.14
CA VAL A 449 27.10 -12.42 -0.55
C VAL A 449 26.98 -13.91 -0.84
N THR A 450 27.99 -14.53 -1.48
CA THR A 450 28.02 -15.99 -1.71
C THR A 450 27.96 -16.76 -0.40
N ARG A 451 28.74 -16.36 0.63
CA ARG A 451 28.69 -17.02 1.94
C ARG A 451 27.35 -16.84 2.67
N ILE A 452 26.70 -15.68 2.53
CA ILE A 452 25.35 -15.44 3.09
C ILE A 452 24.31 -16.29 2.38
N TYR A 453 24.36 -16.35 1.04
CA TYR A 453 23.48 -17.19 0.23
C TYR A 453 23.63 -18.69 0.57
N ASP A 454 24.86 -19.19 0.62
CA ASP A 454 25.16 -20.58 1.01
C ASP A 454 24.62 -20.90 2.42
N TYR A 455 24.75 -19.97 3.38
CA TYR A 455 24.20 -20.15 4.74
C TYR A 455 22.68 -20.23 4.76
N LEU A 456 21.98 -19.26 4.15
CA LEU A 456 20.53 -19.21 4.10
C LEU A 456 19.95 -20.46 3.42
N CYS A 457 20.53 -20.87 2.29
CA CYS A 457 20.07 -22.05 1.55
C CYS A 457 20.49 -23.38 2.16
N THR A 458 21.50 -23.41 3.03
CA THR A 458 21.76 -24.59 3.88
C THR A 458 20.74 -24.69 5.02
N ALA A 459 20.32 -23.55 5.59
CA ALA A 459 19.33 -23.51 6.66
C ALA A 459 17.90 -23.80 6.17
N ALA A 460 17.54 -23.34 4.96
CA ALA A 460 16.22 -23.49 4.37
C ALA A 460 16.29 -23.94 2.88
N PRO A 461 16.75 -25.18 2.59
CA PRO A 461 17.01 -25.64 1.21
C PRO A 461 15.77 -25.69 0.31
N ASN A 462 14.57 -25.74 0.90
CA ASN A 462 13.30 -25.72 0.17
C ASN A 462 12.72 -24.30 -0.02
N GLN A 463 13.40 -23.24 0.44
CA GLN A 463 12.97 -21.87 0.21
C GLN A 463 13.07 -21.53 -1.28
N ASN A 464 12.10 -20.78 -1.78
CA ASN A 464 12.16 -20.25 -3.15
C ASN A 464 13.49 -19.51 -3.35
N PHE A 465 14.03 -19.55 -4.58
CA PHE A 465 15.31 -18.93 -4.96
C PHE A 465 16.60 -19.56 -4.39
N CYS A 466 16.51 -20.61 -3.56
CA CYS A 466 17.69 -21.42 -3.21
C CYS A 466 18.15 -22.38 -4.31
N SER A 467 17.32 -22.59 -5.34
CA SER A 467 17.76 -23.09 -6.64
C SER A 467 17.88 -21.93 -7.63
N ILE A 468 19.09 -21.69 -8.13
CA ILE A 468 19.28 -20.78 -9.27
C ILE A 468 19.09 -21.59 -10.54
N GLY A 469 17.99 -21.35 -11.27
CA GLY A 469 17.74 -21.95 -12.58
C GLY A 469 18.38 -21.15 -13.73
N GLY A 470 18.49 -21.79 -14.89
CA GLY A 470 18.91 -21.15 -16.13
C GLY A 470 20.40 -20.80 -16.19
N TRP A 471 20.73 -19.69 -16.86
CA TRP A 471 22.10 -19.26 -17.15
C TRP A 471 22.97 -18.92 -15.93
N ALA A 472 22.35 -18.70 -14.76
CA ALA A 472 23.02 -18.34 -13.52
C ALA A 472 23.21 -19.53 -12.54
N SER A 473 22.88 -20.76 -12.96
CA SER A 473 22.78 -21.91 -12.05
C SER A 473 24.10 -22.30 -11.37
N ASP A 474 25.24 -22.02 -11.99
CA ASP A 474 26.57 -22.33 -11.47
C ASP A 474 27.24 -21.14 -10.75
N PHE A 475 26.56 -20.00 -10.60
CA PHE A 475 27.14 -18.76 -10.06
C PHE A 475 27.65 -18.90 -8.61
N PRO A 476 26.91 -19.51 -7.66
CA PRO A 476 27.41 -19.71 -6.30
C PRO A 476 28.67 -20.59 -6.29
N ASP A 477 28.68 -21.67 -7.06
CA ASP A 477 29.82 -22.60 -7.17
C ASP A 477 31.04 -21.95 -7.86
N ARG A 478 30.81 -21.11 -8.89
CA ARG A 478 31.88 -20.32 -9.53
C ARG A 478 32.46 -19.30 -8.55
N ALA A 479 31.61 -18.55 -7.84
CA ALA A 479 32.06 -17.60 -6.83
C ALA A 479 32.81 -18.29 -5.67
N ARG A 480 32.38 -19.49 -5.24
CA ARG A 480 33.09 -20.31 -4.25
C ARG A 480 34.49 -20.71 -4.74
N ARG A 481 34.62 -21.21 -5.97
CA ARG A 481 35.94 -21.52 -6.58
C ARG A 481 36.82 -20.28 -6.72
N MET A 482 36.26 -19.12 -7.03
CA MET A 482 37.02 -17.85 -7.06
C MET A 482 37.51 -17.44 -5.66
N MET A 483 36.66 -17.61 -4.64
CA MET A 483 37.00 -17.36 -3.24
C MET A 483 38.11 -18.30 -2.74
N GLU A 484 38.06 -19.58 -3.10
CA GLU A 484 39.08 -20.58 -2.75
C GLU A 484 40.45 -20.28 -3.39
N ASN A 485 40.47 -19.84 -4.65
CA ASN A 485 41.72 -19.64 -5.40
C ASN A 485 42.34 -18.24 -5.26
N SER A 486 41.61 -17.24 -4.77
CA SER A 486 42.12 -15.87 -4.54
C SER A 486 42.93 -15.77 -3.25
N SER A 487 43.93 -14.89 -3.18
CA SER A 487 44.59 -14.44 -1.93
C SER A 487 43.81 -13.36 -1.18
N ASP A 488 42.88 -12.70 -1.86
CA ASP A 488 42.26 -11.45 -1.44
C ASP A 488 41.10 -11.71 -0.46
N CYS A 489 40.57 -10.63 0.12
CA CYS A 489 39.37 -10.68 0.94
C CYS A 489 39.46 -11.67 2.11
N ALA A 490 40.66 -11.86 2.69
CA ALA A 490 40.92 -12.87 3.71
C ALA A 490 39.96 -12.81 4.92
N TRP A 491 39.52 -11.60 5.30
CA TRP A 491 38.52 -11.39 6.34
C TRP A 491 37.16 -12.01 5.97
N VAL A 492 36.71 -11.86 4.72
CA VAL A 492 35.43 -12.39 4.23
C VAL A 492 35.41 -13.92 4.31
N LYS A 493 36.56 -14.58 4.17
CA LYS A 493 36.66 -16.05 4.19
C LYS A 493 36.63 -16.62 5.59
N SER A 494 37.25 -15.94 6.56
CA SER A 494 37.42 -16.40 7.94
C SER A 494 36.34 -15.89 8.90
N ALA A 495 35.66 -14.79 8.58
CA ALA A 495 34.66 -14.20 9.47
C ALA A 495 33.48 -15.16 9.78
N PRO A 496 32.97 -15.16 11.02
CA PRO A 496 31.67 -15.75 11.34
C PRO A 496 30.54 -15.15 10.50
N ILE A 497 29.51 -15.95 10.19
CA ILE A 497 28.43 -15.52 9.29
C ILE A 497 27.68 -14.27 9.77
N HIS A 498 27.51 -14.10 11.09
CA HIS A 498 26.88 -12.91 11.67
C HIS A 498 27.68 -11.62 11.46
N GLN A 499 28.99 -11.70 11.21
CA GLN A 499 29.83 -10.55 10.86
C GLN A 499 29.79 -10.22 9.36
N LEU A 500 29.21 -11.11 8.53
CA LEU A 500 28.96 -10.84 7.11
C LEU A 500 27.59 -10.18 6.89
N GLY A 501 26.68 -10.23 7.86
CA GLY A 501 25.37 -9.59 7.76
C GLY A 501 25.45 -8.12 7.34
N PHE A 502 24.45 -7.66 6.60
CA PHE A 502 24.31 -6.26 6.21
C PHE A 502 23.71 -5.42 7.34
N SER A 503 24.14 -4.16 7.41
CA SER A 503 23.56 -3.10 8.23
C SER A 503 22.98 -2.04 7.28
N PRO A 504 21.94 -1.29 7.69
CA PRO A 504 21.37 -0.25 6.85
C PRO A 504 22.35 0.92 6.69
N VAL A 505 22.46 1.41 5.47
CA VAL A 505 23.05 2.72 5.12
C VAL A 505 21.98 3.79 5.38
N PRO A 506 22.30 4.82 6.19
CA PRO A 506 21.42 5.97 6.45
C PRO A 506 20.84 6.63 5.19
N THR A 507 19.62 7.19 5.30
CA THR A 507 18.89 7.80 4.17
C THR A 507 19.55 9.07 3.62
N ASP A 508 20.25 9.84 4.46
CA ASP A 508 20.99 11.07 4.12
C ASP A 508 22.17 10.85 3.16
N TYR A 509 22.74 9.63 3.13
CA TYR A 509 23.71 9.20 2.12
C TYR A 509 23.17 9.33 0.69
N PHE A 510 21.87 9.09 0.51
CA PHE A 510 21.20 9.03 -0.79
C PHE A 510 20.60 10.36 -1.24
N THR A 511 20.19 11.23 -0.30
CA THR A 511 19.64 12.56 -0.60
C THR A 511 20.71 13.63 -0.82
N GLY A 512 21.99 13.30 -0.61
CA GLY A 512 23.12 14.22 -0.82
C GLY A 512 23.37 15.18 0.34
N ALA A 513 22.58 15.13 1.42
CA ALA A 513 22.80 15.93 2.62
C ALA A 513 24.11 15.57 3.36
N GLY A 514 24.71 14.41 3.05
CA GLY A 514 26.00 13.95 3.57
C GLY A 514 27.14 13.87 2.55
N ARG A 515 27.12 14.65 1.45
CA ARG A 515 28.19 14.69 0.42
C ARG A 515 28.86 16.07 0.29
#